data_AF-A0AAI8SV30-F1
#
_entry.id   AF-A0AAI8SV30-F1
#
_cell.length_a   1.000
_cell.length_b   1.000
_cell.length_c   1.000
_cell.angle_alpha   90.00
_cell.angle_beta   90.00
_cell.angle_gamma   90.00
#
_symmetry.space_group_name_H-M   'P 1'
#
loop_
_entity.id
_entity.type
_entity.pdbx_description
1 polymer ?
#
loop_
_entity_poly.entity_id
_entity_poly.type
_entity_poly.pdbx_seq_one_letter_code
_entity_poly.pdbx_strand_id
1 'polypeptide(L)'
;MADDEKLANAFASCLLMPVFGITRFISAFKSLFEQKDDSISSVEIAYIARFFGVSFEAAGNRLEQTRIIDRGVTARLLTEIRKSFESAESYMRTLPAKDNYDEIPVLSPALKLFVKSRIEDGVYSVSRVANIFGYTVNEVYEFIR
;
A
#
# COMPACT_ATOMS: atom_id res chain seq x y z
N MET A 1 16.91 -8.85 -23.19
CA MET A 1 16.46 -7.45 -23.18
C MET A 1 14.96 -7.32 -22.91
N ALA A 2 14.06 -7.73 -23.82
CA ALA A 2 12.60 -7.62 -23.56
C ALA A 2 12.12 -8.45 -22.35
N ASP A 3 12.75 -9.60 -22.10
CA ASP A 3 12.40 -10.45 -20.96
C ASP A 3 12.97 -9.92 -19.64
N ASP A 4 14.14 -9.28 -19.67
CA ASP A 4 14.78 -8.67 -18.50
C ASP A 4 13.95 -7.47 -18.00
N GLU A 5 13.45 -6.65 -18.93
CA GLU A 5 12.60 -5.50 -18.61
C GLU A 5 11.26 -5.94 -18.02
N LYS A 6 10.63 -6.98 -18.58
CA LYS A 6 9.39 -7.54 -18.03
C LYS A 6 9.61 -8.10 -16.63
N LEU A 7 10.70 -8.81 -16.40
CA LEU A 7 11.04 -9.35 -15.09
C LEU A 7 11.31 -8.22 -14.09
N ALA A 8 12.08 -7.20 -14.49
CA ALA A 8 12.35 -6.04 -13.66
C ALA A 8 11.06 -5.29 -13.28
N ASN A 9 10.16 -5.08 -14.23
CA ASN A 9 8.86 -4.45 -14.00
C ASN A 9 7.97 -5.29 -13.07
N ALA A 10 7.92 -6.62 -13.26
CA ALA A 10 7.18 -7.51 -12.38
C ALA A 10 7.75 -7.52 -10.95
N PHE A 11 9.08 -7.54 -10.82
CA PHE A 11 9.77 -7.45 -9.54
C PHE A 11 9.48 -6.13 -8.83
N ALA A 12 9.63 -5.00 -9.52
CA ALA A 12 9.34 -3.68 -8.98
C ALA A 12 7.87 -3.58 -8.52
N SER A 13 6.92 -4.10 -9.32
CA SER A 13 5.51 -4.12 -8.96
C SER A 13 5.24 -4.97 -7.70
N CYS A 14 5.90 -6.12 -7.56
CA CYS A 14 5.79 -6.94 -6.35
C CYS A 14 6.39 -6.26 -5.11
N LEU A 15 7.52 -5.57 -5.28
CA LEU A 15 8.24 -4.90 -4.20
C LEU A 15 7.48 -3.67 -3.70
N LEU A 16 7.01 -2.82 -4.61
CA LEU A 16 6.28 -1.59 -4.28
C LEU A 16 4.85 -1.86 -3.81
N MET A 17 4.21 -2.88 -4.38
CA MET A 17 2.82 -3.22 -4.12
C MET A 17 2.66 -4.71 -3.73
N PRO A 18 3.06 -5.07 -2.49
CA PRO A 18 2.90 -6.42 -1.99
C PRO A 18 1.42 -6.77 -1.84
N VAL A 19 1.03 -7.99 -2.24
CA VAL A 19 -0.39 -8.41 -2.28
C VAL A 19 -1.09 -8.23 -0.94
N PHE A 20 -0.42 -8.59 0.17
CA PHE A 20 -0.96 -8.39 1.52
C PHE A 20 -1.13 -6.91 1.89
N GLY A 21 -0.25 -6.03 1.40
CA GLY A 21 -0.41 -4.59 1.59
C GLY A 21 -1.64 -4.07 0.86
N ILE A 22 -1.82 -4.49 -0.40
CA ILE A 22 -2.98 -4.12 -1.21
C ILE A 22 -4.29 -4.57 -0.56
N THR A 23 -4.39 -5.83 -0.14
CA THR A 23 -5.63 -6.35 0.46
C THR A 23 -5.97 -5.66 1.78
N ARG A 24 -4.96 -5.37 2.61
CA ARG A 24 -5.15 -4.57 3.84
C ARG A 24 -5.61 -3.16 3.54
N PHE A 25 -5.02 -2.52 2.54
CA PHE A 25 -5.44 -1.20 2.09
C PHE A 25 -6.90 -1.19 1.65
N ILE A 26 -7.30 -2.12 0.78
CA ILE A 26 -8.69 -2.22 0.29
C ILE A 26 -9.65 -2.45 1.46
N SER A 27 -9.31 -3.33 2.40
CA SER A 27 -10.15 -3.57 3.59
C SER A 27 -10.31 -2.31 4.44
N ALA A 28 -9.23 -1.56 4.67
CA ALA A 28 -9.28 -0.32 5.42
C ALA A 28 -10.05 0.77 4.67
N PHE A 29 -9.84 0.89 3.37
CA PHE A 29 -10.54 1.83 2.50
C PHE A 29 -12.06 1.59 2.52
N LYS A 30 -12.51 0.35 2.29
CA LYS A 30 -13.93 0.00 2.36
C LYS A 30 -14.55 0.34 3.71
N SER A 31 -13.82 0.11 4.81
CA SER A 31 -14.28 0.49 6.16
C SER A 31 -14.38 2.00 6.34
N LEU A 32 -13.45 2.79 5.80
CA LEU A 32 -13.40 4.25 5.94
C LEU A 32 -14.46 4.98 5.10
N PHE A 33 -14.92 4.35 4.02
CA PHE A 33 -15.89 4.93 3.09
C PHE A 33 -17.25 4.20 3.11
N GLU A 34 -17.49 3.34 4.11
CA GLU A 34 -18.72 2.53 4.29
C GLU A 34 -19.17 1.80 3.01
N GLN A 35 -18.20 1.41 2.19
CA GLN A 35 -18.46 0.87 0.87
C GLN A 35 -18.86 -0.59 0.98
N LYS A 36 -20.09 -0.90 0.56
CA LYS A 36 -20.65 -2.26 0.60
C LYS A 36 -20.43 -3.07 -0.67
N ASP A 37 -20.07 -2.41 -1.76
CA ASP A 37 -19.79 -3.07 -3.04
C ASP A 37 -18.38 -3.66 -3.03
N ASP A 38 -18.26 -4.85 -3.61
CA ASP A 38 -16.97 -5.51 -3.80
C ASP A 38 -16.22 -5.03 -5.03
N SER A 39 -16.87 -4.25 -5.89
CA SER A 39 -16.24 -3.67 -7.07
C SER A 39 -15.17 -2.62 -6.73
N ILE A 40 -14.08 -2.65 -7.49
CA ILE A 40 -12.99 -1.66 -7.44
C ILE A 40 -13.17 -0.74 -8.64
N SER A 41 -13.46 0.54 -8.41
CA SER A 41 -13.61 1.57 -9.44
C SER A 41 -12.30 2.34 -9.65
N SER A 42 -12.32 3.29 -10.58
CA SER A 42 -11.18 4.19 -10.81
C SER A 42 -10.80 5.00 -9.57
N VAL A 43 -11.73 5.29 -8.67
CA VAL A 43 -11.46 6.02 -7.43
C VAL A 43 -10.57 5.20 -6.51
N GLU A 44 -10.90 3.92 -6.27
CA GLU A 44 -10.12 3.03 -5.43
C GLU A 44 -8.72 2.81 -6.01
N ILE A 45 -8.61 2.62 -7.33
CA ILE A 45 -7.30 2.47 -7.99
C ILE A 45 -6.45 3.73 -7.79
N ALA A 46 -7.04 4.92 -7.89
CA ALA A 46 -6.34 6.18 -7.65
C ALA A 46 -5.84 6.31 -6.21
N TYR A 47 -6.65 5.91 -5.22
CA TYR A 47 -6.24 5.93 -3.81
C TYR A 47 -5.13 4.91 -3.52
N ILE A 48 -5.22 3.71 -4.09
CA ILE A 48 -4.16 2.68 -4.03
C ILE A 48 -2.87 3.23 -4.65
N ALA A 49 -2.96 3.83 -5.84
CA ALA A 49 -1.80 4.41 -6.52
C ALA A 49 -1.14 5.51 -5.68
N ARG A 50 -1.94 6.41 -5.07
CA ARG A 50 -1.45 7.46 -4.17
C ARG A 50 -0.78 6.88 -2.92
N PHE A 51 -1.35 5.84 -2.31
CA PHE A 51 -0.81 5.21 -1.11
C PHE A 51 0.53 4.52 -1.35
N PHE A 52 0.66 3.75 -2.43
CA PHE A 52 1.89 3.03 -2.76
C PHE A 52 2.92 3.89 -3.52
N GLY A 53 2.58 5.15 -3.83
CA GLY A 53 3.49 6.06 -4.53
C GLY A 53 3.79 5.64 -5.97
N VAL A 54 2.80 5.08 -6.68
CA VAL A 54 2.93 4.59 -8.07
C VAL A 54 1.97 5.30 -9.01
N SER A 55 2.13 5.10 -10.33
CA SER A 55 1.16 5.59 -11.31
C SER A 55 -0.17 4.83 -11.25
N PHE A 56 -1.23 5.44 -11.77
CA PHE A 56 -2.55 4.81 -11.87
C PHE A 56 -2.47 3.47 -12.63
N GLU A 57 -1.77 3.48 -13.76
CA GLU A 57 -1.60 2.30 -14.62
C GLU A 57 -0.81 1.20 -13.91
N ALA A 58 0.27 1.54 -13.19
CA ALA A 58 1.04 0.55 -12.43
C ALA A 58 0.19 -0.10 -11.34
N ALA A 59 -0.63 0.69 -10.64
CA ALA A 59 -1.56 0.17 -9.64
C ALA A 59 -2.61 -0.74 -10.26
N GLY A 60 -3.31 -0.30 -11.31
CA GLY A 60 -4.31 -1.10 -12.01
C GLY A 60 -3.75 -2.41 -12.55
N ASN A 61 -2.60 -2.36 -13.22
CA ASN A 61 -1.91 -3.55 -13.74
C ASN A 61 -1.58 -4.55 -12.63
N ARG A 62 -1.16 -4.05 -11.46
CA ARG A 62 -0.90 -4.92 -10.31
C ARG A 62 -2.17 -5.59 -9.80
N LEU A 63 -3.29 -4.86 -9.73
CA LEU A 63 -4.59 -5.42 -9.33
C LEU A 63 -5.09 -6.49 -10.30
N GLU A 64 -4.83 -6.32 -11.61
CA GLU A 64 -5.12 -7.34 -12.62
C GLU A 64 -4.23 -8.59 -12.45
N GLN A 65 -2.93 -8.38 -12.18
CA GLN A 65 -1.98 -9.49 -11.94
C GLN A 65 -2.38 -10.33 -10.73
N THR A 66 -2.86 -9.69 -9.66
CA THR A 66 -3.33 -10.36 -8.44
C THR A 66 -4.78 -10.84 -8.52
N ARG A 67 -5.47 -10.60 -9.65
CA ARG A 67 -6.88 -10.95 -9.89
C ARG A 67 -7.85 -10.31 -8.89
N ILE A 68 -7.49 -9.13 -8.36
CA ILE A 68 -8.39 -8.29 -7.57
C ILE A 68 -9.40 -7.60 -8.50
N ILE A 69 -8.97 -7.28 -9.71
CA ILE A 69 -9.85 -6.86 -10.81
C ILE A 69 -9.59 -7.74 -12.04
N ASP A 70 -10.56 -7.78 -12.94
CA ASP A 70 -10.43 -8.52 -14.19
C ASP A 70 -9.39 -7.89 -15.13
N ARG A 71 -8.72 -8.73 -15.92
CA ARG A 71 -7.77 -8.27 -16.92
C ARG A 71 -8.43 -7.32 -17.93
N GLY A 72 -7.76 -6.24 -18.28
CA GLY A 72 -8.22 -5.24 -19.24
C GLY A 72 -9.15 -4.16 -18.66
N VAL A 73 -9.55 -4.28 -17.38
CA VAL A 73 -10.31 -3.23 -16.69
C VAL A 73 -9.49 -1.94 -16.63
N THR A 74 -8.19 -2.03 -16.33
CA THR A 74 -7.28 -0.87 -16.26
C THR A 74 -7.20 -0.14 -17.59
N ALA A 75 -7.04 -0.89 -18.69
CA ALA A 75 -7.00 -0.30 -20.03
C ALA A 75 -8.33 0.41 -20.38
N ARG A 76 -9.47 -0.18 -20.01
CA ARG A 76 -10.79 0.44 -20.21
C ARG A 76 -10.92 1.73 -19.41
N LEU A 77 -10.56 1.71 -18.12
CA LEU A 77 -10.62 2.89 -17.25
C LEU A 77 -9.69 4.00 -17.73
N LEU A 78 -8.46 3.68 -18.13
CA LEU A 78 -7.54 4.66 -18.73
C LEU A 78 -8.13 5.31 -19.98
N THR A 79 -8.79 4.52 -20.83
CA THR A 79 -9.48 5.03 -22.03
C THR A 79 -10.64 5.95 -21.66
N GLU A 80 -11.43 5.59 -20.64
CA GLU A 80 -12.53 6.42 -20.14
C GLU A 80 -12.04 7.72 -19.52
N ILE A 81 -11.00 7.67 -18.67
CA ILE A 81 -10.41 8.84 -18.02
C ILE A 81 -9.88 9.84 -19.06
N ARG A 82 -9.20 9.36 -20.10
CA ARG A 82 -8.66 10.21 -21.18
C ARG A 82 -9.73 10.95 -22.00
N LYS A 83 -11.01 10.60 -21.88
CA LYS A 83 -12.10 11.37 -22.50
C LYS A 83 -12.39 12.68 -21.77
N SER A 84 -12.10 12.74 -20.48
CA SER A 84 -12.47 13.86 -19.60
C SER A 84 -11.27 14.54 -18.95
N PHE A 85 -10.10 13.91 -18.96
CA PHE A 85 -8.87 14.39 -18.33
C PHE A 85 -7.66 14.19 -19.26
N GLU A 86 -6.67 15.06 -19.13
CA GLU A 86 -5.41 14.98 -19.90
C GLU A 86 -4.66 13.67 -19.63
N SER A 87 -4.67 13.20 -18.38
CA SER A 87 -4.00 11.98 -17.94
C SER A 87 -4.69 11.37 -16.72
N ALA A 88 -4.32 10.12 -16.41
CA ALA A 88 -4.80 9.46 -15.21
C ALA A 88 -4.30 10.16 -13.94
N GLU A 89 -3.09 10.71 -13.97
CA GLU A 89 -2.51 11.49 -12.90
C GLU A 89 -3.26 12.82 -12.71
N SER A 90 -3.69 13.45 -13.80
CA SER A 90 -4.54 14.65 -13.75
C SER A 90 -5.88 14.35 -13.09
N TYR A 91 -6.52 13.23 -13.45
CA TYR A 91 -7.70 12.71 -12.76
C TYR A 91 -7.46 12.45 -11.27
N MET A 92 -6.36 11.78 -10.91
CA MET A 92 -6.03 11.50 -9.50
C MET A 92 -5.91 12.79 -8.66
N ARG A 93 -5.40 13.88 -9.27
CA ARG A 93 -5.27 15.18 -8.59
C ARG A 93 -6.62 15.84 -8.28
N THR A 94 -7.69 15.50 -8.99
CA THR A 94 -9.03 16.03 -8.69
C THR A 94 -9.69 15.32 -7.51
N LEU A 95 -9.18 14.16 -7.11
CA LEU A 95 -9.70 13.41 -5.97
C LEU A 95 -9.14 13.95 -4.65
N PRO A 96 -9.98 14.05 -3.59
CA PRO A 96 -9.54 14.61 -2.33
C PRO A 96 -8.36 13.82 -1.77
N ALA A 97 -7.29 14.54 -1.42
CA ALA A 97 -6.23 13.95 -0.62
C ALA A 97 -6.81 13.66 0.78
N LYS A 98 -6.73 12.40 1.20
CA LYS A 98 -6.81 12.08 2.63
C LYS A 98 -5.36 12.05 3.11
N ASP A 99 -4.99 13.05 3.91
CA ASP A 99 -3.63 13.17 4.43
C ASP A 99 -3.36 12.19 5.59
N ASN A 100 -4.38 11.51 6.11
CA ASN A 100 -4.21 10.61 7.24
C ASN A 100 -3.93 9.16 6.81
N TYR A 101 -2.79 8.91 6.16
CA TYR A 101 -2.18 7.56 6.18
C TYR A 101 -1.28 7.36 7.41
N ASP A 102 -1.34 8.28 8.37
CA ASP A 102 -0.52 8.34 9.61
C ASP A 102 -0.67 7.13 10.55
N GLU A 103 -1.42 6.10 10.16
CA GLU A 103 -1.64 4.90 10.96
C GLU A 103 -1.20 3.62 10.24
N ILE A 104 -0.15 3.65 9.42
CA ILE A 104 0.60 2.42 9.16
C ILE A 104 1.62 2.29 10.30
N PRO A 105 1.35 1.49 11.35
CA PRO A 105 2.32 1.33 12.40
C PRO A 105 3.55 0.64 11.81
N VAL A 106 4.72 1.24 12.03
CA VAL A 106 6.02 0.70 11.58
C VAL A 106 6.19 -0.76 12.01
N LEU A 107 5.73 -1.11 13.21
CA LEU A 107 5.54 -2.49 13.66
C LEU A 107 4.06 -2.83 13.83
N SER A 108 3.64 -3.95 13.23
CA SER A 108 2.32 -4.53 13.51
C SER A 108 2.18 -4.91 15.00
N PRO A 109 0.95 -4.96 15.56
CA PRO A 109 0.74 -5.35 16.95
C PRO A 109 1.37 -6.71 17.30
N ALA A 110 1.28 -7.70 16.41
CA ALA A 110 1.88 -9.01 16.60
C ALA A 110 3.42 -8.94 16.65
N LEU A 111 4.03 -8.13 15.79
CA LEU A 111 5.48 -7.89 15.82
C LEU A 111 5.89 -7.15 17.10
N LYS A 112 5.10 -6.17 17.57
CA LYS A 112 5.37 -5.50 18.85
C LYS A 112 5.39 -6.49 20.02
N LEU A 113 4.45 -7.43 20.07
CA LEU A 113 4.43 -8.49 21.09
C LEU A 113 5.67 -9.40 21.01
N PHE A 114 6.06 -9.82 19.80
CA PHE A 114 7.28 -10.61 19.60
C PHE A 114 8.54 -9.83 20.00
N VAL A 115 8.62 -8.55 19.62
CA VAL A 115 9.75 -7.68 19.96
C VAL A 115 9.83 -7.47 21.47
N LYS A 116 8.68 -7.28 22.14
CA LYS A 116 8.59 -7.18 23.61
C LYS A 116 9.20 -8.42 24.27
N SER A 117 8.76 -9.63 23.89
CA SER A 117 9.30 -10.86 24.49
C SER A 117 10.81 -11.02 24.25
N ARG A 118 11.32 -10.67 23.07
CA ARG A 118 12.76 -10.72 22.79
C ARG A 118 13.58 -9.69 23.56
N ILE A 119 13.01 -8.56 23.93
CA ILE A 119 13.65 -7.58 24.82
C ILE A 119 13.65 -8.11 26.26
N GLU A 120 12.52 -8.65 26.73
CA GLU A 120 12.39 -9.25 28.07
C GLU A 120 13.33 -10.45 28.27
N ASP A 121 13.54 -11.26 27.24
CA ASP A 121 14.50 -12.37 27.21
C ASP A 121 15.98 -11.91 27.13
N GLY A 122 16.24 -10.60 27.00
CA GLY A 122 17.58 -10.04 26.86
C GLY A 122 18.26 -10.27 25.51
N VAL A 123 17.54 -10.81 24.52
CA VAL A 123 18.09 -11.09 23.17
C VAL A 123 18.37 -9.79 22.41
N TYR A 124 17.51 -8.78 22.56
CA TYR A 124 17.69 -7.46 21.96
C TYR A 124 17.60 -6.36 23.01
N SER A 125 18.45 -5.33 22.88
CA SER A 125 18.31 -4.10 23.67
C SER A 125 17.27 -3.17 23.04
N VAL A 126 16.65 -2.33 23.87
CA VAL A 126 15.69 -1.29 23.44
C VAL A 126 16.31 -0.40 22.35
N SER A 127 17.55 0.04 22.52
CA SER A 127 18.26 0.88 21.53
C SER A 127 18.50 0.16 20.21
N ARG A 128 18.71 -1.17 20.22
CA ARG A 128 18.91 -1.95 19.00
C ARG A 128 17.61 -2.06 18.20
N VAL A 129 16.49 -2.27 18.89
CA VAL A 129 15.15 -2.28 18.28
C VAL A 129 14.80 -0.92 17.70
N ALA A 130 15.05 0.15 18.46
CA ALA A 130 14.85 1.53 18.02
C ALA A 130 15.57 1.79 16.69
N ASN A 131 16.86 1.41 16.61
CA ASN A 131 17.64 1.57 15.39
C ASN A 131 17.11 0.73 14.21
N ILE A 132 16.84 -0.57 14.41
CA ILE A 132 16.39 -1.47 13.32
C ILE A 132 15.07 -1.00 12.69
N PHE A 133 14.14 -0.53 13.51
CA PHE A 133 12.80 -0.16 13.06
C PHE A 133 12.61 1.35 12.89
N GLY A 134 13.66 2.16 13.08
CA GLY A 134 13.54 3.62 12.96
C GLY A 134 12.64 4.27 14.02
N TYR A 135 12.51 3.65 15.19
CA TYR A 135 11.87 4.26 16.35
C TYR A 135 12.87 5.04 17.19
N THR A 136 12.35 5.97 17.98
CA THR A 136 13.04 6.49 19.16
C THR A 136 13.01 5.48 20.29
N VAL A 137 13.95 5.60 21.22
CA VAL A 137 13.99 4.76 22.44
C VAL A 137 12.70 4.91 23.26
N ASN A 138 12.11 6.11 23.31
CA ASN A 138 10.85 6.36 24.01
C ASN A 138 9.67 5.63 23.38
N GLU A 139 9.53 5.67 22.05
CA GLU A 139 8.46 4.94 21.35
C GLU A 139 8.55 3.44 21.61
N VAL A 140 9.77 2.88 21.68
CA VAL A 140 9.96 1.48 22.05
C VAL A 140 9.51 1.21 23.49
N TYR A 141 9.85 2.10 24.44
CA TYR A 141 9.37 1.97 25.82
C TYR A 141 7.85 2.05 25.95
N GLU A 142 7.18 2.85 25.13
CA GLU A 142 5.72 3.01 25.18
C GLU A 142 4.97 1.73 24.84
N PHE A 143 5.45 0.91 23.90
CA PHE A 143 4.75 -0.32 23.51
C PHE A 143 5.27 -1.60 24.18
N ILE A 144 6.41 -1.56 24.89
CA ILE A 144 6.86 -2.68 25.72
C ILE A 144 6.36 -2.59 27.17
N ARG A 145 5.80 -1.45 27.58
CA ARG A 145 5.12 -1.32 28.88
C ARG A 145 3.90 -2.23 28.99
#